data_AF-A0AAV1K2V1-F1
#
_entry.id   AF-A0AAV1K2V1-F1
#
_cell.length_a   1.000
_cell.length_b   1.000
_cell.length_c   1.000
_cell.angle_alpha   90.00
_cell.angle_beta   90.00
_cell.angle_gamma   90.00
#
_symmetry.space_group_name_H-M   'P 1'
#
loop_
_entity.id
_entity.type
_entity.pdbx_description
1 polymer ?
#
loop_
_entity_poly.entity_id
_entity_poly.type
_entity_poly.pdbx_seq_one_letter_code
_entity_poly.pdbx_strand_id
1 'polypeptide(L)'
;MPLMDINNPAIIIFLIENYEKENRLRLNWINKHRAKIQQAATLAREPTNYFETDVIAHNIIGGMATITRDHVVAGYNRRKVPIRDGTFIPGVKHLRHGHSIIDVGLGDTKDDPRLVRPDTDLTSDPIIRPIDPDIKEIIYKSKPEFGREQYLVKRSKVRPENKYYFAETSGNVYGWRMKDSELHQKPLFGRCWHLTRALRSRVGPQPDPPHYKSSDPPGPSSCAGI
;
A
#
# COMPACT_ATOMS: atom_id res chain seq x y z
N MET A 1 5.89 8.98 7.36
CA MET A 1 6.94 9.37 8.31
C MET A 1 7.59 10.63 7.78
N PRO A 2 7.84 11.66 8.61
CA PRO A 2 8.56 12.84 8.14
C PRO A 2 9.94 12.43 7.61
N LEU A 3 10.37 13.06 6.51
CA LEU A 3 11.71 12.86 5.95
C LEU A 3 12.75 13.37 6.95
N MET A 4 13.52 12.46 7.54
CA MET A 4 14.65 12.82 8.41
C MET A 4 15.76 13.43 7.56
N ASP A 5 16.29 14.58 7.98
CA ASP A 5 17.42 15.23 7.29
C ASP A 5 18.72 14.46 7.59
N ILE A 6 19.15 13.66 6.61
CA ILE A 6 20.32 12.78 6.70
C ILE A 6 21.63 13.59 6.76
N ASN A 7 21.62 14.87 6.39
CA ASN A 7 22.81 15.72 6.41
C ASN A 7 23.06 16.38 7.77
N ASN A 8 22.11 16.30 8.70
CA ASN A 8 22.30 16.84 10.05
C ASN A 8 23.20 15.90 10.87
N PRO A 9 24.35 16.38 11.40
CA PRO A 9 25.28 15.54 12.15
C PRO A 9 24.66 14.92 13.41
N ALA A 10 23.70 15.58 14.06
CA ALA A 10 23.03 15.04 15.24
C ALA A 10 22.16 13.81 14.90
N ILE A 11 21.53 13.81 13.72
CA ILE A 11 20.71 12.70 13.24
C ILE A 11 21.61 11.51 12.88
N ILE A 12 22.75 11.76 12.24
CA ILE A 12 23.74 10.73 11.92
C ILE A 12 24.23 10.04 13.20
N ILE A 13 24.59 10.79 14.24
CA ILE A 13 25.05 10.25 15.52
C ILE A 13 23.96 9.37 16.15
N PHE A 14 22.71 9.85 16.20
CA PHE A 14 21.58 9.08 16.74
C PHE A 14 21.33 7.76 16.00
N LEU A 15 21.44 7.76 14.67
CA LEU A 15 21.28 6.55 13.86
C LEU A 15 22.39 5.54 14.13
N ILE A 16 23.64 6.00 14.26
CA ILE A 16 24.78 5.15 14.62
C ILE A 16 24.55 4.52 16.00
N GLU A 17 24.15 5.32 17.01
CA GLU A 17 23.88 4.80 18.35
C GLU A 17 22.76 3.75 18.38
N ASN A 18 21.69 3.96 17.62
CA ASN A 18 20.61 2.97 17.53
C ASN A 18 21.06 1.69 16.83
N TYR A 19 21.84 1.81 15.76
CA TYR A 19 22.42 0.66 15.09
C TYR A 19 23.33 -0.14 16.03
N GLU A 20 24.16 0.53 16.83
CA GLU A 20 24.98 -0.13 17.85
C GLU A 20 24.14 -0.79 18.95
N LYS A 21 23.07 -0.14 19.42
CA LYS A 21 22.15 -0.73 20.41
C LYS A 21 21.49 -1.99 19.87
N GLU A 22 20.97 -1.95 18.64
CA GLU A 22 20.41 -3.13 17.99
C GLU A 22 21.44 -4.24 17.83
N ASN A 23 22.65 -3.92 17.38
CA ASN A 23 23.73 -4.89 17.25
C ASN A 23 24.08 -5.55 18.59
N ARG A 24 24.15 -4.78 19.68
CA ARG A 24 24.36 -5.32 21.03
C ARG A 24 23.21 -6.24 21.45
N LEU A 25 21.96 -5.86 21.19
CA LEU A 25 20.79 -6.70 21.49
C LEU A 25 20.81 -8.01 20.69
N ARG A 26 21.16 -7.95 19.39
CA ARG A 26 21.30 -9.13 18.53
C ARG A 26 22.42 -10.04 19.01
N LEU A 27 23.59 -9.49 19.34
CA LEU A 27 24.72 -10.25 19.90
C LEU A 27 24.34 -10.92 21.22
N ASN A 28 23.67 -10.18 22.12
CA ASN A 28 23.21 -10.73 23.39
C ASN A 28 22.20 -11.87 23.18
N TRP A 29 21.28 -11.71 22.23
CA TRP A 29 20.32 -12.75 21.87
C TRP A 29 21.03 -13.99 21.29
N ILE A 30 21.95 -13.79 20.34
CA ILE A 30 22.75 -14.88 19.75
C ILE A 30 23.54 -15.61 20.84
N ASN A 31 24.19 -14.88 21.75
CA ASN A 31 24.94 -15.46 22.85
C ASN A 31 24.05 -16.26 23.79
N LYS A 32 22.89 -15.70 24.18
CA LYS A 32 21.89 -16.38 25.03
C LYS A 32 21.34 -17.67 24.39
N HIS A 33 21.23 -17.70 23.07
CA HIS A 33 20.68 -18.82 22.32
C HIS A 33 21.73 -19.62 21.53
N ARG A 34 23.02 -19.40 21.79
CA ARG A 34 24.14 -19.94 21.00
C ARG A 34 24.11 -21.46 20.90
N ALA A 35 23.85 -22.14 22.01
CA ALA A 35 23.75 -23.60 22.05
C ALA A 35 22.63 -24.14 21.13
N LYS A 36 21.45 -23.50 21.15
CA LYS A 36 20.33 -23.88 20.27
C LYS A 36 20.64 -23.63 18.80
N ILE A 37 21.28 -22.50 18.49
CA ILE A 37 21.69 -22.15 17.13
C ILE A 37 22.74 -23.15 16.62
N GLN A 38 23.72 -23.50 17.44
CA GLN A 38 24.76 -24.48 17.09
C GLN A 38 24.17 -25.87 16.85
N GLN A 39 23.23 -26.29 17.69
CA GLN A 39 22.50 -27.55 17.52
C GLN A 39 21.61 -27.54 16.26
N ALA A 40 21.01 -26.39 15.91
CA ALA A 40 20.21 -26.24 14.70
C ALA A 40 21.06 -26.16 13.42
N ALA A 41 22.28 -25.62 13.52
CA ALA A 41 23.25 -25.57 12.42
C ALA A 41 23.85 -26.94 12.10
N THR A 42 23.95 -27.83 13.09
CA THR A 42 24.33 -29.22 12.85
C THR A 42 23.13 -29.99 12.29
N LEU A 43 23.30 -30.64 11.14
CA LEU A 43 22.30 -31.53 10.53
C LEU A 43 21.96 -32.77 11.38
N ALA A 44 22.69 -33.00 12.48
CA ALA A 44 22.52 -34.10 13.41
C ALA A 44 21.51 -33.81 14.54
N ARG A 45 20.48 -33.00 14.27
CA ARG A 45 19.38 -32.82 15.24
C ARG A 45 18.59 -34.13 15.33
N GLU A 46 18.21 -34.52 16.54
CA GLU A 46 17.21 -35.57 16.68
C GLU A 46 15.92 -35.11 15.99
N PRO A 47 15.31 -35.94 15.13
CA PRO A 47 14.06 -35.58 14.49
C PRO A 47 13.03 -35.37 15.59
N THR A 48 12.50 -34.15 15.68
CA THR A 48 11.53 -33.77 16.71
C THR A 48 10.17 -34.47 16.58
N ASN A 49 9.99 -35.34 15.58
CA ASN A 49 8.80 -36.17 15.33
C ASN A 49 7.48 -35.45 15.63
N TYR A 50 7.35 -34.20 15.16
CA TYR A 50 6.08 -33.49 15.30
C TYR A 50 5.05 -34.18 14.41
N PHE A 51 3.97 -34.66 15.03
CA PHE A 51 2.81 -35.14 14.30
C PHE A 51 1.88 -33.96 13.98
N GLU A 52 1.00 -34.14 13.01
CA GLU A 52 -0.01 -33.14 12.67
C GLU A 52 -0.85 -32.73 13.89
N THR A 53 -1.10 -33.68 14.80
CA THR A 53 -1.79 -33.47 16.08
C THR A 53 -1.06 -32.46 16.99
N ASP A 54 0.27 -32.46 16.98
CA ASP A 54 1.07 -31.57 17.84
C ASP A 54 1.03 -30.13 17.33
N VAL A 55 1.06 -29.96 16.00
CA VAL A 55 0.93 -28.64 15.35
C VAL A 55 -0.47 -28.08 15.62
N ILE A 56 -1.51 -28.92 15.50
CA ILE A 56 -2.89 -28.54 15.82
C ILE A 56 -3.00 -28.15 17.30
N ALA A 57 -2.46 -28.95 18.22
CA ALA A 57 -2.48 -28.67 19.65
C ALA A 57 -1.77 -27.36 19.99
N HIS A 58 -0.61 -27.09 19.40
CA HIS A 58 0.12 -25.84 19.61
C HIS A 58 -0.68 -24.61 19.12
N ASN A 59 -1.33 -24.72 17.96
CA ASN A 59 -2.19 -23.66 17.44
C ASN A 59 -3.41 -23.40 18.34
N ILE A 60 -4.01 -24.47 18.87
CA ILE A 60 -5.10 -24.36 19.84
C ILE A 60 -4.62 -23.64 21.11
N ILE A 61 -3.48 -24.05 21.67
CA ILE A 61 -2.89 -23.43 22.88
C ILE A 61 -2.59 -21.94 22.64
N GLY A 62 -2.02 -21.59 21.48
CA GLY A 62 -1.78 -20.19 21.10
C GLY A 62 -3.07 -19.38 20.98
N GLY A 63 -4.13 -19.98 20.43
CA GLY A 63 -5.45 -19.36 20.31
C GLY A 63 -6.21 -19.19 21.63
N MET A 64 -5.96 -20.06 22.63
CA MET A 64 -6.64 -20.00 23.93
C MET A 64 -6.41 -18.67 24.67
N ALA A 65 -5.22 -18.08 24.58
CA ALA A 65 -4.93 -16.79 25.19
C ALA A 65 -5.79 -15.66 24.59
N THR A 66 -6.04 -15.70 23.28
CA THR A 66 -6.92 -14.74 22.60
C THR A 66 -8.38 -14.98 22.96
N ILE A 67 -8.83 -16.23 22.93
CA ILE A 67 -10.23 -16.60 23.27
C ILE A 67 -10.57 -16.21 24.71
N THR A 68 -9.66 -16.46 25.66
CA THR A 68 -9.86 -16.09 27.06
C THR A 68 -9.92 -14.58 27.24
N ARG A 69 -9.03 -13.82 26.60
CA ARG A 69 -9.09 -12.34 26.58
C ARG A 69 -10.43 -11.86 26.02
N ASP A 70 -10.84 -12.39 24.86
CA ASP A 70 -12.09 -11.99 24.21
C ASP A 70 -13.30 -12.35 25.05
N HIS A 71 -13.27 -13.48 25.75
CA HIS A 71 -14.35 -13.85 26.67
C HIS A 71 -14.46 -12.88 27.85
N VAL A 72 -13.34 -12.48 28.45
CA VAL A 72 -13.31 -11.46 29.52
C VAL A 72 -13.83 -10.11 29.01
N VAL A 73 -13.37 -9.68 27.84
CA VAL A 73 -13.82 -8.42 27.20
C VAL A 73 -15.31 -8.48 26.86
N ALA A 74 -15.80 -9.61 26.34
CA ALA A 74 -17.20 -9.82 26.06
C ALA A 74 -18.04 -9.79 27.33
N GLY A 75 -17.57 -10.39 28.43
CA GLY A 75 -18.20 -10.30 29.74
C GLY A 75 -18.33 -8.87 30.24
N TYR A 76 -17.26 -8.07 30.09
CA TYR A 76 -17.28 -6.64 30.42
C TYR A 76 -18.27 -5.86 29.54
N ASN A 77 -18.27 -6.10 28.22
CA ASN A 77 -19.15 -5.42 27.27
C ASN A 77 -20.62 -5.80 27.43
N ARG A 78 -20.94 -7.04 27.80
CA ARG A 78 -22.32 -7.48 28.12
C ARG A 78 -22.90 -6.74 29.32
N ARG A 79 -22.06 -6.31 30.26
CA ARG A 79 -22.47 -5.50 31.43
C ARG A 79 -22.63 -4.02 31.11
N LYS A 80 -22.13 -3.55 29.97
CA LYS A 80 -22.37 -2.16 29.55
C LYS A 80 -23.81 -2.05 29.08
N VAL A 81 -24.57 -1.18 29.73
CA VAL A 81 -25.88 -0.78 29.22
C VAL A 81 -25.60 0.10 27.99
N PRO A 82 -26.18 -0.22 26.81
CA PRO A 82 -26.07 0.69 25.67
C PRO A 82 -26.66 2.03 26.09
N ILE A 83 -25.91 3.11 25.90
CA ILE A 83 -26.39 4.46 26.14
C ILE A 83 -27.50 4.70 25.10
N ARG A 84 -28.75 4.45 25.48
CA ARG A 84 -29.92 4.59 24.59
C ARG A 84 -30.25 6.04 24.33
N ASP A 85 -29.95 6.88 25.31
CA ASP A 85 -30.09 8.33 25.28
C ASP A 85 -28.73 8.94 25.65
N GLY A 86 -27.83 9.04 24.68
CA GLY A 86 -26.71 9.96 24.85
C GLY A 86 -27.35 11.33 25.02
N THR A 87 -27.12 12.03 26.13
CA THR A 87 -27.59 13.41 26.34
C THR A 87 -27.28 14.31 25.15
N PHE A 88 -26.25 13.94 24.38
CA PHE A 88 -25.94 14.48 23.07
C PHE A 88 -25.45 13.36 22.14
N ILE A 89 -26.32 12.89 21.25
CA ILE A 89 -25.89 12.15 20.06
C ILE A 89 -25.54 13.21 19.01
N PRO A 90 -24.28 13.35 18.58
CA PRO A 90 -23.93 14.31 17.55
C PRO A 90 -24.62 13.92 16.24
N GLY A 91 -25.76 14.57 15.96
CA GLY A 91 -26.39 14.51 14.64
C GLY A 91 -25.61 15.33 13.62
N VAL A 92 -26.09 15.38 12.37
CA VAL A 92 -25.44 16.13 11.27
C VAL A 92 -25.16 17.60 11.65
N LYS A 93 -26.08 18.23 12.40
CA LYS A 93 -25.95 19.59 12.95
C LYS A 93 -24.82 19.80 13.98
N HIS A 94 -24.19 18.73 14.42
CA HIS A 94 -23.12 18.73 15.42
C HIS A 94 -21.80 18.22 14.86
N LEU A 95 -21.77 17.83 13.57
CA LEU A 95 -20.51 17.66 12.85
C LEU A 95 -19.84 19.03 12.75
N ARG A 96 -18.65 19.15 13.33
CA ARG A 96 -17.88 20.40 13.28
C ARG A 96 -17.41 20.64 11.84
N HIS A 97 -17.41 21.91 11.44
CA HIS A 97 -16.69 22.42 10.27
C HIS A 97 -15.29 21.79 10.21
N GLY A 98 -14.87 21.29 9.04
CA GLY A 98 -13.65 20.49 8.88
C GLY A 98 -13.83 19.05 8.39
N HIS A 99 -15.07 18.58 8.18
CA HIS A 99 -15.37 17.24 7.62
C HIS A 99 -16.09 17.30 6.27
N SER A 100 -16.23 18.48 5.67
CA SER A 100 -16.81 18.59 4.34
C SER A 100 -15.86 18.00 3.29
N ILE A 101 -16.39 17.62 2.12
CA ILE A 101 -15.58 17.14 0.98
C ILE A 101 -14.44 18.10 0.63
N ILE A 102 -14.65 19.42 0.79
CA ILE A 102 -13.64 20.44 0.51
C ILE A 102 -12.55 20.42 1.57
N ASP A 103 -12.92 20.37 2.85
CA ASP A 103 -11.97 20.40 3.97
C ASP A 103 -11.04 19.19 3.97
N VAL A 104 -11.56 18.03 3.54
CA VAL A 104 -10.79 16.78 3.41
C VAL A 104 -9.90 16.79 2.15
N GLY A 105 -10.02 17.79 1.27
CA GLY A 105 -9.30 17.84 0.00
C GLY A 105 -9.78 16.77 -1.00
N LEU A 106 -11.06 16.39 -0.92
CA LEU A 106 -11.68 15.41 -1.81
C LEU A 106 -12.20 16.02 -3.10
N GLY A 107 -12.58 17.29 -3.10
CA GLY A 107 -13.08 17.99 -4.27
C GLY A 107 -12.81 19.49 -4.24
N ASP A 108 -12.68 20.06 -5.43
CA ASP A 108 -12.51 21.50 -5.63
C ASP A 108 -13.84 22.17 -5.96
N THR A 109 -14.04 23.37 -5.43
CA THR A 109 -15.23 24.20 -5.69
C THR A 109 -15.34 24.66 -7.14
N LYS A 110 -14.21 24.68 -7.86
CA LYS A 110 -14.15 25.02 -9.29
C LYS A 110 -14.76 23.92 -10.16
N ASP A 111 -14.57 22.66 -9.76
CA ASP A 111 -14.99 21.50 -10.54
C ASP A 111 -16.45 21.12 -10.24
N ASP A 112 -16.87 21.22 -8.97
CA ASP A 112 -18.28 21.07 -8.59
C ASP A 112 -18.77 22.23 -7.71
N PRO A 113 -19.62 23.12 -8.25
CA PRO A 113 -20.17 24.23 -7.48
C PRO A 113 -21.13 23.77 -6.37
N ARG A 114 -21.61 22.51 -6.39
CA ARG A 114 -22.49 21.95 -5.33
C ARG A 114 -21.80 21.74 -3.99
N LEU A 115 -20.47 21.77 -4.00
CA LEU A 115 -19.66 21.63 -2.79
C LEU A 115 -19.63 22.94 -1.98
N VAL A 116 -19.91 24.09 -2.61
CA VAL A 116 -20.01 25.38 -1.91
C VAL A 116 -21.34 25.43 -1.15
N ARG A 117 -21.31 25.05 0.12
CA ARG A 117 -22.47 25.03 0.99
C ARG A 117 -22.32 26.03 2.14
N PRO A 118 -23.39 26.74 2.54
CA PRO A 118 -23.35 27.56 3.74
C PRO A 118 -23.28 26.66 4.98
N ASP A 119 -22.63 27.13 6.04
CA ASP A 119 -22.43 26.35 7.29
C ASP A 119 -23.74 25.91 7.97
N THR A 120 -24.86 26.54 7.64
CA THR A 120 -26.19 26.20 8.15
C THR A 120 -26.88 25.06 7.40
N ASP A 121 -26.33 24.59 6.28
CA ASP A 121 -26.91 23.50 5.49
C ASP A 121 -26.64 22.13 6.13
N LEU A 122 -27.71 21.39 6.41
CA LEU A 122 -27.69 20.06 7.04
C LEU A 122 -27.93 18.93 6.04
N THR A 123 -28.01 19.23 4.75
CA THR A 123 -28.18 18.21 3.72
C THR A 123 -26.93 17.34 3.60
N SER A 124 -27.12 16.06 3.28
CA SER A 124 -26.00 15.15 3.08
C SER A 124 -25.13 15.59 1.89
N ASP A 125 -23.83 15.38 2.01
CA ASP A 125 -22.89 15.61 0.92
C ASP A 125 -23.22 14.74 -0.31
N PRO A 126 -22.90 15.21 -1.53
CA PRO A 126 -23.14 14.44 -2.73
C PRO A 126 -22.21 13.21 -2.76
N ILE A 127 -22.79 12.05 -3.08
CA ILE A 127 -22.05 10.78 -3.15
C ILE A 127 -21.18 10.70 -4.43
N ILE A 128 -21.67 11.29 -5.52
CA ILE A 128 -21.11 11.13 -6.88
C ILE A 128 -20.75 12.51 -7.42
N ARG A 129 -19.62 12.60 -8.14
CA ARG A 129 -19.23 13.80 -8.89
C ARG A 129 -20.21 14.10 -10.03
N PRO A 130 -20.33 15.35 -10.48
CA PRO A 130 -21.07 15.69 -11.68
C PRO A 130 -20.59 14.87 -12.88
N ILE A 131 -21.54 14.48 -13.73
CA ILE A 131 -21.23 13.72 -14.96
C ILE A 131 -20.98 14.74 -16.07
N ASP A 132 -19.94 14.52 -16.87
CA ASP A 132 -19.66 15.34 -18.04
C ASP A 132 -20.90 15.45 -18.96
N PRO A 133 -21.23 16.66 -19.44
CA PRO A 133 -22.43 16.89 -20.24
C PRO A 133 -22.46 16.01 -21.48
N ASP A 134 -21.32 15.85 -22.16
CA ASP A 134 -21.17 15.01 -23.34
C ASP A 134 -21.57 13.55 -23.10
N ILE A 135 -21.21 13.01 -21.93
CA ILE A 135 -21.56 11.64 -21.55
C ILE A 135 -23.03 11.58 -21.16
N LYS A 136 -23.54 12.60 -20.44
CA LYS A 136 -24.93 12.69 -20.02
C LYS A 136 -25.89 12.79 -21.21
N GLU A 137 -25.53 13.53 -22.26
CA GLU A 137 -26.33 13.68 -23.49
C GLU A 137 -26.62 12.34 -24.19
N ILE A 138 -25.74 11.36 -24.07
CA ILE A 138 -25.88 10.03 -24.68
C ILE A 138 -27.13 9.32 -24.19
N ILE A 139 -27.57 9.60 -22.96
CA ILE A 139 -28.78 9.03 -22.39
C ILE A 139 -30.03 9.52 -23.13
N TYR A 140 -30.01 10.78 -23.58
CA TYR A 140 -31.18 11.45 -24.15
C TYR A 140 -31.28 11.34 -25.68
N LYS A 141 -30.24 10.81 -26.35
CA LYS A 141 -30.26 10.56 -27.80
C LYS A 141 -31.07 9.31 -28.15
N SER A 142 -31.68 9.30 -29.34
CA SER A 142 -32.55 8.20 -29.79
C SER A 142 -31.75 6.93 -30.12
N LYS A 143 -32.38 5.76 -29.87
CA LYS A 143 -31.89 4.44 -30.28
C LYS A 143 -31.82 4.35 -31.82
N PRO A 144 -30.95 3.52 -32.45
CA PRO A 144 -30.27 2.33 -31.92
C PRO A 144 -28.81 2.53 -31.49
N GLU A 145 -28.18 3.62 -31.92
CA GLU A 145 -26.77 3.92 -31.63
C GLU A 145 -26.57 4.66 -30.30
N PHE A 146 -27.61 4.93 -29.53
CA PHE A 146 -27.50 5.68 -28.28
C PHE A 146 -28.43 5.10 -27.23
N GLY A 147 -28.15 5.40 -25.96
CA GLY A 147 -28.95 4.97 -24.83
C GLY A 147 -28.14 4.52 -23.63
N ARG A 148 -28.83 3.88 -22.68
CA ARG A 148 -28.29 3.50 -21.38
C ARG A 148 -27.05 2.62 -21.47
N GLU A 149 -27.03 1.65 -22.39
CA GLU A 149 -25.90 0.73 -22.53
C GLU A 149 -24.63 1.47 -22.96
N GLN A 150 -24.72 2.30 -23.99
CA GLN A 150 -23.57 3.09 -24.44
C GLN A 150 -23.11 4.10 -23.40
N TYR A 151 -24.05 4.71 -22.69
CA TYR A 151 -23.74 5.56 -21.55
C TYR A 151 -22.94 4.80 -20.49
N LEU A 152 -23.38 3.60 -20.11
CA LEU A 152 -22.67 2.77 -19.13
C LEU A 152 -21.29 2.33 -19.63
N VAL A 153 -21.16 1.97 -20.91
CA VAL A 153 -19.88 1.60 -21.54
C VAL A 153 -18.91 2.78 -21.60
N LYS A 154 -19.39 3.99 -21.89
CA LYS A 154 -18.53 5.19 -21.88
C LYS A 154 -18.18 5.63 -20.47
N ARG A 155 -19.15 5.60 -19.55
CA ARG A 155 -18.95 5.96 -18.13
C ARG A 155 -18.09 4.94 -17.39
N SER A 156 -18.08 3.66 -17.78
CA SER A 156 -17.21 2.66 -17.18
C SER A 156 -15.73 2.94 -17.45
N LYS A 157 -15.40 3.54 -18.61
CA LYS A 157 -14.04 3.95 -18.99
C LYS A 157 -13.52 5.14 -18.21
N VAL A 158 -14.41 5.99 -17.66
CA VAL A 158 -14.01 7.10 -16.79
C VAL A 158 -13.39 6.56 -15.51
N ARG A 159 -12.30 7.16 -15.05
CA ARG A 159 -11.60 6.76 -13.82
C ARG A 159 -12.52 6.87 -12.59
N PRO A 160 -12.40 5.98 -11.60
CA PRO A 160 -13.19 6.04 -10.37
C PRO A 160 -13.01 7.37 -9.61
N GLU A 161 -11.79 7.92 -9.60
CA GLU A 161 -11.47 9.26 -9.06
C GLU A 161 -12.42 10.36 -9.54
N ASN A 162 -12.74 10.34 -10.84
CA ASN A 162 -13.56 11.36 -11.48
C ASN A 162 -15.06 11.04 -11.36
N LYS A 163 -15.43 9.88 -10.81
CA LYS A 163 -16.83 9.47 -10.65
C LYS A 163 -17.32 9.66 -9.22
N TYR A 164 -16.48 9.39 -8.23
CA TYR A 164 -16.90 9.35 -6.83
C TYR A 164 -16.05 10.27 -5.97
N TYR A 165 -16.64 10.81 -4.90
CA TYR A 165 -15.88 11.49 -3.85
C TYR A 165 -15.29 10.49 -2.87
N PHE A 166 -16.04 9.42 -2.55
CA PHE A 166 -15.66 8.40 -1.58
C PHE A 166 -15.59 7.01 -2.22
N ALA A 167 -14.88 6.09 -1.57
CA ALA A 167 -14.84 4.68 -1.96
C ALA A 167 -16.13 3.97 -1.47
N GLU A 168 -17.16 3.98 -2.30
CA GLU A 168 -18.48 3.42 -1.95
C GLU A 168 -18.49 1.89 -1.71
N THR A 169 -17.61 1.15 -2.38
CA THR A 169 -17.57 -0.31 -2.29
C THR A 169 -16.23 -0.79 -1.74
N SER A 170 -16.26 -1.86 -0.95
CA SER A 170 -15.06 -2.50 -0.40
C SER A 170 -14.08 -2.97 -1.49
N GLY A 171 -14.59 -3.31 -2.68
CA GLY A 171 -13.76 -3.64 -3.85
C GLY A 171 -13.03 -2.45 -4.45
N ASN A 172 -13.50 -1.22 -4.21
CA ASN A 172 -12.86 0.01 -4.68
C ASN A 172 -11.84 0.57 -3.67
N VAL A 173 -11.58 -0.11 -2.55
CA VAL A 173 -10.57 0.34 -1.58
C VAL A 173 -9.19 0.46 -2.23
N TYR A 174 -8.90 -0.39 -3.22
CA TYR A 174 -7.67 -0.33 -4.00
C TYR A 174 -7.92 0.34 -5.36
N GLY A 175 -7.15 1.39 -5.66
CA GLY A 175 -7.13 2.02 -6.98
C GLY A 175 -8.25 3.03 -7.27
N TRP A 176 -9.04 3.44 -6.26
CA TRP A 176 -9.98 4.55 -6.42
C TRP A 176 -9.32 5.92 -6.48
N ARG A 177 -8.15 6.10 -5.85
CA ARG A 177 -7.25 7.28 -5.89
C ARG A 177 -5.83 6.84 -6.26
N MET A 178 -5.65 6.54 -7.54
CA MET A 178 -4.36 6.23 -8.15
C MET A 178 -3.39 7.43 -8.11
N LYS A 179 -3.87 8.68 -8.14
CA LYS A 179 -3.01 9.88 -8.04
C LYS A 179 -2.35 10.04 -6.68
N ASP A 180 -3.07 9.73 -5.60
CA ASP A 180 -2.58 9.88 -4.22
C ASP A 180 -1.62 8.74 -3.82
N SER A 181 -1.62 7.64 -4.58
CA SER A 181 -0.67 6.56 -4.40
C SER A 181 0.74 7.04 -4.79
N GLU A 182 1.62 7.19 -3.80
CA GLU A 182 3.06 7.47 -3.99
C GLU A 182 3.76 6.40 -4.85
N LEU A 183 3.16 5.21 -4.99
CA LEU A 183 3.62 4.12 -5.85
C LEU A 183 3.34 4.40 -7.33
N HIS A 184 3.92 5.48 -7.87
CA HIS A 184 4.14 5.64 -9.32
C HIS A 184 5.27 4.72 -9.80
N GLN A 185 5.31 3.48 -9.33
CA GLN A 185 6.27 2.52 -9.82
C GLN A 185 5.92 2.20 -11.27
N LYS A 186 6.86 2.51 -12.18
CA LYS A 186 6.78 2.02 -13.55
C LYS A 186 6.64 0.50 -13.46
N PRO A 187 5.68 -0.12 -14.16
CA PRO A 187 5.49 -1.56 -14.08
C PRO A 187 6.80 -2.25 -14.47
N LEU A 188 7.40 -2.96 -13.52
CA LEU A 188 8.67 -3.68 -13.70
C LEU A 188 8.64 -4.62 -14.93
N PHE A 189 7.45 -5.10 -15.28
CA PHE A 189 7.21 -6.05 -16.38
C PHE A 189 6.10 -5.60 -17.34
N GLY A 190 6.00 -4.30 -17.66
CA GLY A 190 5.07 -3.85 -18.69
C GLY A 190 5.37 -4.47 -20.06
N ARG A 191 4.36 -5.07 -20.73
CA ARG A 191 4.50 -5.75 -22.05
C ARG A 191 5.30 -4.93 -23.07
N CYS A 192 5.04 -3.63 -23.17
CA CYS A 192 5.73 -2.74 -24.11
C CYS A 192 7.18 -2.45 -23.69
N TRP A 193 7.48 -2.43 -22.39
CA TRP A 193 8.82 -2.12 -21.89
C TRP A 193 9.82 -3.26 -22.17
N HIS A 194 9.37 -4.51 -22.01
CA HIS A 194 10.15 -5.68 -22.41
C HIS A 194 10.47 -5.70 -23.91
N LEU A 195 9.48 -5.38 -24.76
CA LEU A 195 9.69 -5.28 -26.20
C LEU A 195 10.71 -4.20 -26.55
N THR A 196 10.57 -2.99 -25.99
CA THR A 196 11.55 -1.92 -26.24
C THR A 196 12.93 -2.23 -25.67
N ARG A 197 13.04 -2.95 -24.54
CA ARG A 197 14.33 -3.34 -23.96
C ARG A 197 15.02 -4.42 -24.80
N ALA A 198 14.27 -5.39 -25.30
CA ALA A 198 14.79 -6.47 -26.13
C ALA A 198 15.10 -6.02 -27.58
N LEU A 199 14.34 -5.07 -28.13
CA LEU A 199 14.48 -4.62 -29.52
C LEU A 199 15.40 -3.39 -29.68
N ARG A 200 15.71 -2.66 -28.60
CA ARG A 200 16.56 -1.44 -28.67
C ARG A 200 18.06 -1.75 -28.66
N SER A 201 18.50 -2.97 -28.37
CA SER A 201 19.89 -3.34 -28.65
C SER A 201 20.07 -3.46 -30.15
N ARG A 202 20.86 -2.54 -30.75
CA ARG A 202 21.22 -2.58 -32.19
C ARG A 202 22.05 -3.81 -32.58
N VAL A 203 22.53 -4.56 -31.60
CA VAL A 203 23.32 -5.78 -31.73
C VAL A 203 22.55 -6.92 -31.06
N GLY A 204 22.47 -8.05 -31.75
CA GLY A 204 21.73 -9.23 -31.30
C GLY A 204 22.32 -9.88 -30.04
N PRO A 205 21.75 -10.99 -29.57
CA PRO A 205 22.21 -11.70 -28.36
C PRO A 205 23.58 -12.39 -28.50
N GLN A 206 24.24 -12.25 -29.65
CA GLN A 206 25.55 -12.84 -29.89
C GLN A 206 26.64 -11.90 -29.37
N PRO A 207 27.66 -12.40 -28.67
CA PRO A 207 28.81 -11.58 -28.31
C PRO A 207 29.44 -11.03 -29.59
N ASP A 208 29.87 -9.77 -29.58
CA ASP A 208 30.50 -9.17 -30.75
C ASP A 208 31.69 -10.03 -31.21
N PRO A 209 31.85 -10.26 -32.52
CA PRO A 209 32.98 -11.00 -33.04
C PRO A 209 34.31 -10.48 -32.47
N PRO A 210 35.34 -11.34 -32.31
CA PRO A 210 36.60 -10.97 -31.65
C PRO A 210 37.27 -9.71 -32.22
N HIS A 211 37.02 -9.37 -33.49
CA HIS A 211 37.58 -8.20 -34.18
C HIS A 211 36.94 -6.85 -33.78
N TYR A 212 35.84 -6.84 -33.01
CA TYR A 212 35.26 -5.62 -32.44
C TYR A 212 35.73 -5.34 -31.01
N LYS A 213 36.51 -6.25 -30.39
CA LYS A 213 37.12 -5.97 -29.10
C LYS A 213 38.23 -4.93 -29.28
N SER A 214 38.21 -3.88 -28.45
CA SER A 214 39.35 -2.96 -28.35
C SER A 214 40.61 -3.75 -28.03
N SER A 215 41.73 -3.42 -28.66
CA SER A 215 43.03 -4.02 -28.33
C SER A 215 43.30 -3.83 -26.84
N ASP A 216 43.41 -4.92 -26.09
CA ASP A 216 43.83 -4.86 -24.69
C ASP A 216 45.19 -4.15 -24.64
N PRO A 217 45.34 -3.04 -23.88
CA PRO A 217 46.64 -2.42 -23.74
C PRO A 217 47.59 -3.44 -23.11
N PRO A 218 48.85 -3.53 -23.57
CA PRO A 218 49.80 -4.48 -23.00
C PRO A 218 49.88 -4.20 -21.49
N GLY A 219 49.47 -5.19 -20.69
CA GLY A 219 49.59 -5.12 -19.23
C GLY A 219 51.06 -4.91 -18.83
N PRO A 220 51.33 -4.43 -17.61
CA PRO A 220 52.70 -4.18 -17.17
C PRO A 220 53.50 -5.48 -17.24
N SER A 221 54.42 -5.56 -18.21
CA SER A 221 55.43 -6.60 -18.29
C SER A 221 56.42 -6.38 -17.15
N SER A 222 56.15 -6.97 -15.98
CA SER A 222 57.20 -7.11 -14.97
C SER A 222 58.20 -8.13 -15.52
N CYS A 223 59.27 -7.64 -16.13
CA CYS A 223 60.50 -8.39 -16.28
C CYS A 223 61.04 -8.67 -14.87
N ALA A 224 60.65 -9.80 -14.27
CA ALA A 224 61.42 -10.38 -13.18
C ALA A 224 62.54 -11.20 -13.83
N GLY A 225 63.72 -10.58 -13.92
CA GLY A 225 64.92 -11.21 -14.40
C GLY A 225 65.53 -12.17 -13.39
N ILE A 226 66.24 -13.17 -13.95
CA ILE A 226 67.20 -14.13 -13.38
C ILE A 226 66.60 -15.19 -12.44
#